data_AF-C2EWE5-F1
#
_entry.id   AF-C2EWE5-F1
#
_cell.length_a   1.000
_cell.length_b   1.000
_cell.length_c   1.000
_cell.angle_alpha   90.00
_cell.angle_beta   90.00
_cell.angle_gamma   90.00
#
_symmetry.space_group_name_H-M   'P 1'
#
loop_
_entity.id
_entity.type
_entity.pdbx_description
1 polymer ?
#
loop_
_entity_poly.entity_id
_entity_poly.type
_entity_poly.pdbx_seq_one_letter_code
_entity_poly.pdbx_strand_id
1 'polypeptide(L)'
;MPAEYVSALKAQTPSGMFTDRAIYGLWVTGEGAIYRDFDERKMVVNDVPKMVRYIAGIDWGYNHPCSITVFGIDANSNYYLVDEKTERFKEIDYWTKVARKLQKKYGYKMPFYCDTARTEFIDHFKHNGINALYGWKLVVPGIEIVAGLMKSGRFFVQKGHTQKFMEEIYNYQWDDKAEDKPVKEMDHVMDSMRYCLATPIHEQEQKSYYPTNDKQTITKGLRRFGL
;
A
#
# COMPACT_ATOMS: atom_id res chain seq x y z
N MET A 1 -17.32 20.32 16.56
CA MET A 1 -16.15 20.01 15.71
C MET A 1 -15.99 21.12 14.68
N PRO A 2 -14.77 21.57 14.34
CA PRO A 2 -14.57 22.67 13.38
C PRO A 2 -15.01 22.29 11.96
N ALA A 3 -15.64 23.20 11.22
CA ALA A 3 -16.20 22.94 9.89
C ALA A 3 -15.14 22.56 8.83
N GLU A 4 -13.92 23.05 8.96
CA GLU A 4 -12.79 22.69 8.08
C GLU A 4 -12.36 21.22 8.22
N TYR A 5 -12.42 20.67 9.43
CA TYR A 5 -12.08 19.27 9.70
C TYR A 5 -13.07 18.31 9.01
N VAL A 6 -14.35 18.66 9.03
CA VAL A 6 -15.41 17.90 8.35
C VAL A 6 -15.27 18.01 6.82
N SER A 7 -14.82 19.15 6.32
CA SER A 7 -14.62 19.39 4.88
C SER A 7 -13.44 18.58 4.33
N ALA A 8 -12.33 18.56 5.06
CA ALA A 8 -11.15 17.78 4.71
C ALA A 8 -11.43 16.26 4.75
N LEU A 9 -12.15 15.79 5.77
CA LEU A 9 -12.57 14.39 5.88
C LEU A 9 -13.47 13.97 4.72
N LYS A 10 -14.46 14.79 4.36
CA LYS A 10 -15.35 14.52 3.21
C LYS A 10 -14.60 14.52 1.87
N ALA A 11 -13.60 15.38 1.70
CA ALA A 11 -12.75 15.41 0.51
C ALA A 11 -11.85 14.16 0.41
N GLN A 12 -11.44 13.60 1.55
CA GLN A 12 -10.58 12.41 1.64
C GLN A 12 -11.38 11.08 1.61
N THR A 13 -12.68 11.11 1.88
CA THR A 13 -13.51 9.89 1.92
C THR A 13 -13.63 9.29 0.52
N PRO A 14 -13.08 8.09 0.23
CA PRO A 14 -13.05 7.51 -1.13
C PRO A 14 -14.44 7.35 -1.77
N SER A 15 -14.56 7.57 -3.09
CA SER A 15 -15.83 7.36 -3.80
C SER A 15 -16.05 5.85 -4.01
N GLY A 16 -17.15 5.28 -3.53
CA GLY A 16 -17.46 3.85 -3.72
C GLY A 16 -18.39 3.25 -2.67
N MET A 17 -18.48 1.91 -2.68
CA MET A 17 -19.41 1.08 -1.90
C MET A 17 -19.50 1.49 -0.41
N PHE A 18 -18.41 2.01 0.18
CA PHE A 18 -18.38 2.45 1.58
C PHE A 18 -18.91 3.86 1.81
N THR A 19 -18.73 4.81 0.88
CA THR A 19 -19.44 6.11 0.98
C THR A 19 -20.95 5.88 0.85
N ASP A 20 -21.36 4.97 -0.03
CA ASP A 20 -22.77 4.61 -0.20
C ASP A 20 -23.32 3.77 0.97
N ARG A 21 -22.52 2.87 1.57
CA ARG A 21 -22.89 2.12 2.79
C ARG A 21 -22.95 3.02 4.03
N ALA A 22 -21.95 3.86 4.25
CA ALA A 22 -21.84 4.70 5.46
C ALA A 22 -22.77 5.92 5.43
N ILE A 23 -23.10 6.46 4.24
CA ILE A 23 -23.98 7.63 4.10
C ILE A 23 -25.41 7.25 3.70
N TYR A 24 -25.61 6.22 2.87
CA TYR A 24 -26.92 5.92 2.26
C TYR A 24 -27.50 4.54 2.57
N GLY A 25 -26.76 3.61 3.20
CA GLY A 25 -27.25 2.27 3.53
C GLY A 25 -27.68 1.45 2.29
N LEU A 26 -27.22 1.84 1.10
CA LEU A 26 -27.64 1.24 -0.17
C LEU A 26 -26.70 0.10 -0.58
N TRP A 27 -27.28 -1.06 -0.84
CA TRP A 27 -26.64 -2.14 -1.57
C TRP A 27 -26.69 -1.80 -3.06
N VAL A 28 -25.69 -1.09 -3.58
CA VAL A 28 -25.63 -0.75 -5.01
C VAL A 28 -24.97 -1.89 -5.77
N THR A 29 -25.81 -2.83 -6.23
CA THR A 29 -25.45 -3.84 -7.23
C THR A 29 -25.34 -3.15 -8.60
N GLY A 30 -24.13 -2.98 -9.13
CA GLY A 30 -23.93 -2.52 -10.52
C GLY A 30 -22.60 -1.85 -10.89
N GLU A 31 -21.77 -1.42 -9.93
CA GLU A 31 -20.52 -0.68 -10.17
C GLU A 31 -19.35 -1.24 -9.35
N GLY A 32 -19.03 -2.53 -9.54
CA GLY A 32 -18.22 -3.32 -8.61
C GLY A 32 -16.72 -2.97 -8.48
N ALA A 33 -16.17 -2.08 -9.32
CA ALA A 33 -14.75 -1.72 -9.27
C ALA A 33 -14.39 -1.06 -7.93
N ILE A 34 -13.26 -1.46 -7.35
CA ILE A 34 -12.82 -0.99 -6.03
C ILE A 34 -12.19 0.41 -6.15
N TYR A 35 -11.27 0.60 -7.10
CA TYR A 35 -10.51 1.85 -7.27
C TYR A 35 -11.12 2.76 -8.35
N ARG A 36 -12.38 3.17 -8.14
CA ARG A 36 -13.15 3.96 -9.12
C ARG A 36 -12.59 5.36 -9.38
N ASP A 37 -11.88 5.91 -8.41
CA ASP A 37 -11.28 7.24 -8.49
C ASP A 37 -9.99 7.25 -9.35
N PHE A 38 -9.51 6.09 -9.80
CA PHE A 38 -8.35 6.03 -10.69
C PHE A 38 -8.68 6.62 -12.07
N ASP A 39 -7.96 7.67 -12.46
CA ASP A 39 -8.08 8.33 -13.77
C ASP A 39 -6.71 8.34 -14.45
N GLU A 40 -6.53 7.46 -15.44
CA GLU A 40 -5.28 7.33 -16.19
C GLU A 40 -4.77 8.67 -16.74
N ARG A 41 -5.66 9.57 -17.17
CA ARG A 41 -5.28 10.87 -17.75
C ARG A 41 -4.65 11.82 -16.74
N LYS A 42 -4.91 11.61 -15.45
CA LYS A 42 -4.41 12.45 -14.34
C LYS A 42 -3.31 11.75 -13.55
N MET A 43 -3.40 10.43 -13.41
CA MET A 43 -2.55 9.65 -12.51
C MET A 43 -1.41 8.94 -13.24
N VAL A 44 -1.49 8.73 -14.57
CA VAL A 44 -0.35 8.20 -15.34
C VAL A 44 0.50 9.35 -15.86
N VAL A 45 1.77 9.37 -15.45
CA VAL A 45 2.73 10.44 -15.75
C VAL A 45 3.94 9.89 -16.50
N ASN A 46 4.51 10.68 -17.41
CA ASN A 46 5.73 10.28 -18.13
C ASN A 46 6.97 10.45 -17.25
N ASP A 47 7.08 11.61 -16.60
CA ASP A 47 8.20 11.98 -15.76
C ASP A 47 7.80 11.98 -14.30
N VAL A 48 8.72 11.55 -13.45
CA VAL A 48 8.54 11.53 -12.00
C VAL A 48 9.49 12.54 -11.34
N PRO A 49 9.05 13.23 -10.27
CA PRO A 49 9.90 14.17 -9.56
C PRO A 49 11.03 13.46 -8.82
N LYS A 50 11.95 14.24 -8.24
CA LYS A 50 12.98 13.69 -7.36
C LYS A 50 12.33 13.05 -6.13
N MET A 51 12.55 11.75 -5.96
CA MET A 51 12.06 11.00 -4.81
C MET A 51 12.97 11.19 -3.60
N VAL A 52 12.36 11.30 -2.42
CA VAL A 52 13.06 11.34 -1.14
C VAL A 52 13.16 9.97 -0.49
N ARG A 53 12.23 9.06 -0.82
CA ARG A 53 12.17 7.71 -0.28
C ARG A 53 11.60 6.74 -1.32
N TYR A 54 12.02 5.49 -1.22
CA TYR A 54 11.37 4.38 -1.92
C TYR A 54 10.88 3.34 -0.91
N ILE A 55 9.81 2.65 -1.28
CA ILE A 55 9.21 1.54 -0.56
C ILE A 55 8.79 0.49 -1.58
N ALA A 56 8.80 -0.78 -1.20
CA ALA A 56 8.37 -1.87 -2.07
C ALA A 56 7.30 -2.72 -1.38
N GLY A 57 6.38 -3.27 -2.16
CA GLY A 57 5.39 -4.25 -1.75
C GLY A 57 5.70 -5.59 -2.39
N ILE A 58 5.33 -6.68 -1.72
CA ILE A 58 5.42 -8.02 -2.30
C ILE A 58 4.15 -8.82 -1.97
N ASP A 59 3.48 -9.33 -3.00
CA ASP A 59 2.48 -10.39 -2.90
C ASP A 59 3.08 -11.70 -3.40
N TRP A 60 3.07 -12.74 -2.55
CA TRP A 60 3.76 -14.00 -2.83
C TRP A 60 2.89 -14.94 -3.66
N GLY A 61 3.47 -15.48 -4.73
CA GLY A 61 2.79 -16.44 -5.62
C GLY A 61 3.75 -17.45 -6.24
N TYR A 62 3.19 -18.59 -6.67
CA TYR A 62 3.89 -19.55 -7.51
C TYR A 62 3.01 -19.98 -8.69
N ASN A 63 1.88 -20.64 -8.40
CA ASN A 63 0.85 -20.94 -9.41
C ASN A 63 0.08 -19.68 -9.80
N HIS A 64 -0.24 -18.86 -8.80
CA HIS A 64 -0.63 -17.47 -8.99
C HIS A 64 0.61 -16.59 -9.16
N PRO A 65 0.53 -15.47 -9.91
CA PRO A 65 1.60 -14.49 -9.99
C PRO A 65 2.12 -14.07 -8.62
N CYS A 66 3.44 -13.96 -8.50
CA CYS A 66 4.07 -13.16 -7.46
C CYS A 66 4.32 -11.77 -8.04
N SER A 67 4.01 -10.73 -7.27
CA SER A 67 4.19 -9.34 -7.71
C SER A 67 5.07 -8.58 -6.72
N ILE A 68 6.01 -7.79 -7.24
CA ILE A 68 6.75 -6.78 -6.49
C ILE A 68 6.45 -5.42 -7.10
N THR A 69 5.89 -4.52 -6.30
CA THR A 69 5.65 -3.13 -6.68
C THR A 69 6.64 -2.21 -5.97
N VAL A 70 7.13 -1.18 -6.65
CA VAL A 70 8.00 -0.16 -6.04
C VAL A 70 7.38 1.21 -6.16
N PHE A 71 7.20 1.87 -5.02
CA PHE A 71 6.71 3.23 -4.95
C PHE A 71 7.83 4.20 -4.55
N GLY A 72 8.02 5.23 -5.36
CA GLY A 72 8.77 6.43 -5.00
C GLY A 72 7.86 7.42 -4.28
N ILE A 73 8.41 8.11 -3.28
CA ILE A 73 7.72 9.15 -2.53
C ILE A 73 8.48 10.45 -2.71
N ASP A 74 7.79 11.51 -3.13
CA ASP A 74 8.39 12.84 -3.30
C ASP A 74 8.38 13.65 -1.99
N ALA A 75 8.92 14.87 -2.04
CA ALA A 75 8.97 15.76 -0.87
C ALA A 75 7.57 16.23 -0.40
N ASN A 76 6.56 16.19 -1.27
CA ASN A 76 5.17 16.56 -0.97
C ASN A 76 4.35 15.35 -0.50
N SER A 77 5.00 14.20 -0.30
CA SER A 77 4.36 12.95 0.08
C SER A 77 3.35 12.44 -0.95
N ASN A 78 3.63 12.63 -2.24
CA ASN A 78 2.98 11.96 -3.36
C ASN A 78 3.66 10.61 -3.63
N TYR A 79 2.87 9.62 -4.01
CA TYR A 79 3.30 8.24 -4.23
C TYR A 79 3.28 7.93 -5.73
N TYR A 80 4.39 7.42 -6.25
CA TYR A 80 4.57 7.10 -7.66
C TYR A 80 4.95 5.63 -7.82
N LEU A 81 4.14 4.83 -8.51
CA LEU A 81 4.52 3.48 -8.92
C LEU A 81 5.58 3.60 -10.03
N VAL A 82 6.83 3.26 -9.72
CA VAL A 82 8.02 3.46 -10.59
C VAL A 82 8.64 2.16 -11.11
N ASP A 83 8.24 1.03 -10.53
CA ASP A 83 8.65 -0.29 -10.98
C ASP A 83 7.61 -1.32 -10.57
N GLU A 84 7.42 -2.31 -11.42
CA GLU A 84 6.59 -3.47 -11.15
C GLU A 84 7.26 -4.70 -11.75
N LYS A 85 7.33 -5.78 -10.98
CA LYS A 85 7.74 -7.08 -11.48
C LYS A 85 6.76 -8.16 -11.07
N THR A 86 6.08 -8.73 -12.06
CA THR A 86 5.04 -9.74 -11.85
C THR A 86 5.34 -10.97 -12.72
N GLU A 87 5.52 -12.14 -12.10
CA GLU A 87 5.89 -13.39 -12.79
C GLU A 87 5.26 -14.62 -12.10
N ARG A 88 5.05 -15.70 -12.86
CA ARG A 88 4.59 -17.01 -12.36
C ARG A 88 5.71 -18.04 -12.39
N PHE A 89 5.56 -19.11 -11.61
CA PHE A 89 6.45 -20.27 -11.59
C PHE A 89 7.92 -19.91 -11.32
N LYS A 90 8.14 -18.89 -10.47
CA LYS A 90 9.46 -18.45 -10.04
C LYS A 90 9.67 -18.80 -8.59
N GLU A 91 10.80 -19.41 -8.30
CA GLU A 91 11.21 -19.77 -6.95
C GLU A 91 11.84 -18.58 -6.21
N ILE A 92 12.03 -18.74 -4.90
CA ILE A 92 12.51 -17.66 -4.03
C ILE A 92 13.85 -17.07 -4.48
N ASP A 93 14.77 -17.87 -5.02
CA ASP A 93 16.07 -17.41 -5.50
C ASP A 93 15.97 -16.41 -6.66
N TYR A 94 14.96 -16.57 -7.52
CA TYR A 94 14.66 -15.60 -8.57
C TYR A 94 14.25 -14.27 -7.95
N TRP A 95 13.33 -14.30 -6.99
CA TRP A 95 12.82 -13.11 -6.32
C TRP A 95 13.89 -12.40 -5.48
N THR A 96 14.78 -13.15 -4.84
CA THR A 96 15.96 -12.59 -4.15
C THR A 96 16.86 -11.83 -5.13
N LYS A 97 17.08 -12.34 -6.35
CA LYS A 97 17.85 -11.62 -7.39
C LYS A 97 17.14 -10.36 -7.87
N VAL A 98 15.81 -10.41 -8.05
CA VAL A 98 14.99 -9.25 -8.41
C VAL A 98 15.07 -8.18 -7.31
N ALA A 99 14.84 -8.55 -6.06
CA ALA A 99 14.90 -7.64 -4.92
C ALA A 99 16.28 -6.97 -4.78
N ARG A 100 17.38 -7.72 -4.97
CA ARG A 100 18.74 -7.15 -4.98
C ARG A 100 18.95 -6.13 -6.11
N LYS A 101 18.40 -6.37 -7.30
CA LYS A 101 18.45 -5.39 -8.40
C LYS A 101 17.68 -4.12 -8.05
N LEU A 102 16.50 -4.27 -7.43
CA LEU A 102 15.69 -3.14 -6.97
C LEU A 102 16.39 -2.37 -5.85
N GLN A 103 17.01 -3.04 -4.87
CA GLN A 103 17.85 -2.39 -3.85
C GLN A 103 19.03 -1.62 -4.46
N LYS A 104 19.68 -2.17 -5.49
CA LYS A 104 20.76 -1.45 -6.17
C LYS A 104 20.26 -0.21 -6.91
N LYS A 105 19.04 -0.26 -7.46
CA LYS A 105 18.43 0.84 -8.21
C LYS A 105 17.85 1.94 -7.31
N TYR A 106 17.18 1.56 -6.22
CA TYR A 106 16.37 2.46 -5.38
C TYR A 106 16.92 2.65 -3.96
N GLY A 107 17.92 1.88 -3.56
CA GLY A 107 18.62 2.00 -2.28
C GLY A 107 18.52 0.72 -1.42
N TYR A 108 19.64 0.34 -0.80
CA TYR A 108 19.74 -0.88 0.01
C TYR A 108 18.84 -0.88 1.26
N LYS A 109 18.51 0.30 1.80
CA LYS A 109 17.65 0.44 2.98
C LYS A 109 16.15 0.45 2.64
N MET A 110 15.78 0.43 1.36
CA MET A 110 14.37 0.41 0.93
C MET A 110 13.64 -0.76 1.59
N PRO A 111 12.56 -0.52 2.35
CA PRO A 111 11.77 -1.59 2.96
C PRO A 111 10.92 -2.30 1.91
N PHE A 112 10.83 -3.62 2.04
CA PHE A 112 9.92 -4.48 1.30
C PHE A 112 8.82 -4.96 2.28
N TYR A 113 7.60 -4.47 2.11
CA TYR A 113 6.44 -4.89 2.88
C TYR A 113 5.84 -6.13 2.22
N CYS A 114 6.06 -7.27 2.85
CA CYS A 114 5.74 -8.56 2.28
C CYS A 114 4.42 -9.09 2.83
N ASP A 115 3.67 -9.79 1.99
CA ASP A 115 2.58 -10.63 2.47
C ASP A 115 3.12 -11.65 3.50
N THR A 116 2.28 -11.87 4.48
CA THR A 116 2.50 -12.63 5.68
C THR A 116 2.02 -14.09 5.54
N ALA A 117 1.47 -14.52 4.39
CA ALA A 117 1.13 -15.93 4.16
C ALA A 117 2.35 -16.84 4.01
N ARG A 118 3.51 -16.29 3.61
CA ARG A 118 4.77 -17.01 3.43
C ARG A 118 5.89 -16.38 4.27
N THR A 119 5.79 -16.49 5.59
CA THR A 119 6.77 -15.87 6.51
C THR A 119 8.20 -16.40 6.30
N GLU A 120 8.36 -17.62 5.82
CA GLU A 120 9.66 -18.20 5.50
C GLU A 120 10.37 -17.45 4.35
N PHE A 121 9.62 -16.84 3.42
CA PHE A 121 10.20 -16.01 2.35
C PHE A 121 10.67 -14.66 2.88
N ILE A 122 9.95 -14.10 3.86
CA ILE A 122 10.38 -12.89 4.58
C ILE A 122 11.72 -13.17 5.29
N ASP A 123 11.83 -14.30 5.98
CA ASP A 123 13.06 -14.67 6.69
C ASP A 123 14.21 -14.97 5.71
N HIS A 124 13.95 -15.65 4.60
CA HIS A 124 14.93 -15.81 3.51
C HIS A 124 15.44 -14.46 3.00
N PHE A 125 14.54 -13.49 2.77
CA PHE A 125 14.91 -12.15 2.33
C PHE A 125 15.79 -11.45 3.37
N LYS A 126 15.43 -11.51 4.65
CA LYS A 126 16.24 -10.94 5.75
C LYS A 126 17.63 -11.56 5.82
N HIS A 127 17.75 -12.88 5.74
CA HIS A 127 19.04 -13.58 5.73
C HIS A 127 19.91 -13.20 4.52
N ASN A 128 19.28 -12.75 3.43
CA ASN A 128 19.95 -12.27 2.23
C ASN A 128 20.27 -10.77 2.25
N GLY A 129 20.05 -10.06 3.36
CA GLY A 129 20.31 -8.62 3.48
C GLY A 129 19.27 -7.74 2.80
N ILE A 130 18.09 -8.28 2.52
CA ILE A 130 16.93 -7.51 2.05
C ILE A 130 16.14 -7.03 3.27
N ASN A 131 15.81 -5.73 3.30
CA ASN A 131 15.02 -5.13 4.37
C ASN A 131 13.54 -5.52 4.25
N ALA A 132 13.21 -6.78 4.54
CA ALA A 132 11.85 -7.30 4.47
C ALA A 132 11.10 -7.12 5.80
N LEU A 133 9.90 -6.55 5.71
CA LEU A 133 9.00 -6.22 6.81
C LEU A 133 7.65 -6.92 6.59
N TYR A 134 6.90 -7.12 7.67
CA TYR A 134 5.56 -7.66 7.59
C TYR A 134 4.58 -6.60 7.05
N GLY A 135 3.82 -6.96 6.02
CA GLY A 135 2.71 -6.14 5.53
C GLY A 135 1.48 -6.22 6.46
N TRP A 136 0.75 -5.11 6.56
CA TRP A 136 -0.53 -5.06 7.26
C TRP A 136 -1.63 -5.72 6.43
N LYS A 137 -2.34 -6.69 7.04
CA LYS A 137 -3.23 -7.63 6.33
C LYS A 137 -4.70 -7.20 6.24
N LEU A 138 -5.10 -6.10 6.89
CA LEU A 138 -6.51 -5.68 6.87
C LEU A 138 -6.87 -5.14 5.48
N VAL A 139 -7.65 -5.94 4.74
CA VAL A 139 -8.00 -5.70 3.34
C VAL A 139 -8.76 -4.40 3.16
N VAL A 140 -9.92 -4.25 3.83
CA VAL A 140 -10.79 -3.07 3.66
C VAL A 140 -10.09 -1.78 4.09
N PRO A 141 -9.54 -1.65 5.33
CA PRO A 141 -8.82 -0.44 5.72
C PRO A 141 -7.62 -0.13 4.81
N GLY A 142 -6.91 -1.16 4.32
CA GLY A 142 -5.80 -0.96 3.40
C GLY A 142 -6.25 -0.43 2.03
N ILE A 143 -7.36 -0.95 1.50
CA ILE A 143 -7.99 -0.45 0.27
C ILE A 143 -8.42 1.01 0.44
N GLU A 144 -9.03 1.35 1.58
CA GLU A 144 -9.47 2.73 1.87
C GLU A 144 -8.30 3.72 1.87
N ILE A 145 -7.16 3.35 2.46
CA ILE A 145 -5.95 4.19 2.43
C ILE A 145 -5.50 4.43 0.98
N VAL A 146 -5.41 3.38 0.15
CA VAL A 146 -4.97 3.52 -1.24
C VAL A 146 -5.97 4.34 -2.07
N ALA A 147 -7.26 4.07 -1.91
CA ALA A 147 -8.30 4.83 -2.59
C ALA A 147 -8.32 6.31 -2.14
N GLY A 148 -8.05 6.59 -0.87
CA GLY A 148 -7.88 7.94 -0.35
C GLY A 148 -6.68 8.68 -0.98
N LEU A 149 -5.57 7.99 -1.25
CA LEU A 149 -4.44 8.57 -1.97
C LEU A 149 -4.81 8.93 -3.43
N MET A 150 -5.58 8.08 -4.11
CA MET A 150 -6.08 8.37 -5.45
C MET A 150 -7.02 9.58 -5.44
N LYS A 151 -8.01 9.58 -4.55
CA LYS A 151 -9.00 10.67 -4.45
C LYS A 151 -8.38 12.02 -4.09
N SER A 152 -7.37 12.02 -3.21
CA SER A 152 -6.65 13.23 -2.82
C SER A 152 -5.60 13.69 -3.84
N GLY A 153 -5.46 12.99 -4.98
CA GLY A 153 -4.51 13.35 -6.03
C GLY A 153 -3.05 13.13 -5.64
N ARG A 154 -2.79 12.13 -4.77
CA ARG A 154 -1.46 11.79 -4.23
C ARG A 154 -0.94 10.44 -4.72
N PHE A 155 -1.64 9.79 -5.63
CA PHE A 155 -1.25 8.53 -6.24
C PHE A 155 -1.00 8.72 -7.74
N PHE A 156 0.14 8.21 -8.20
CA PHE A 156 0.58 8.32 -9.58
C PHE A 156 1.27 7.04 -10.05
N VAL A 157 1.33 6.85 -11.36
CA VAL A 157 1.97 5.70 -12.02
C VAL A 157 2.90 6.21 -13.10
N GLN A 158 4.14 5.75 -13.09
CA GLN A 158 5.09 6.08 -14.13
C GLN A 158 4.80 5.25 -15.38
N LYS A 159 4.55 5.92 -16.51
CA LYS A 159 4.21 5.28 -17.78
C LYS A 159 5.34 4.38 -18.27
N GLY A 160 5.00 3.15 -18.68
CA GLY A 160 5.95 2.18 -19.24
C GLY A 160 6.78 1.43 -18.21
N HIS A 161 6.52 1.63 -16.91
CA HIS A 161 7.22 0.97 -15.80
C HIS A 161 6.36 -0.07 -15.07
N THR A 162 5.18 -0.37 -15.61
CA THR A 162 4.24 -1.36 -15.10
C THR A 162 4.03 -2.50 -16.10
N GLN A 163 3.78 -3.71 -15.59
CA GLN A 163 3.55 -4.92 -16.40
C GLN A 163 2.07 -5.33 -16.38
N LYS A 164 1.47 -5.36 -15.19
CA LYS A 164 0.10 -5.82 -14.95
C LYS A 164 -0.77 -4.82 -14.24
N PHE A 165 -0.20 -3.78 -13.60
CA PHE A 165 -0.98 -2.77 -12.87
C PHE A 165 -2.19 -2.24 -13.64
N MET A 166 -2.00 -1.82 -14.90
CA MET A 166 -3.09 -1.22 -15.69
C MET A 166 -4.19 -2.22 -16.03
N GLU A 167 -3.86 -3.51 -16.18
CA GLU A 167 -4.87 -4.55 -16.39
C GLU A 167 -5.63 -4.82 -15.07
N GLU A 168 -4.91 -4.95 -13.96
CA GLU A 168 -5.50 -5.30 -12.67
C GLU A 168 -6.36 -4.17 -12.09
N ILE A 169 -5.91 -2.92 -12.17
CA ILE A 169 -6.61 -1.77 -11.56
C ILE A 169 -8.05 -1.61 -12.06
N TYR A 170 -8.31 -1.93 -13.34
CA TYR A 170 -9.65 -1.85 -13.93
C TYR A 170 -10.52 -3.08 -13.67
N ASN A 171 -9.91 -4.24 -13.36
CA ASN A 171 -10.62 -5.50 -13.11
C ASN A 171 -10.79 -5.79 -11.61
N TYR A 172 -10.12 -5.03 -10.74
CA TYR A 172 -10.18 -5.23 -9.29
C TYR A 172 -11.53 -4.78 -8.73
N GLN A 173 -12.36 -5.75 -8.37
CA GLN A 173 -13.77 -5.56 -8.00
C GLN A 173 -14.13 -6.28 -6.71
N TRP A 174 -15.16 -5.79 -6.01
CA TRP A 174 -15.75 -6.47 -4.85
C TRP A 174 -16.39 -7.80 -5.25
N ASP A 175 -16.28 -8.80 -4.37
CA ASP A 175 -16.95 -10.08 -4.54
C ASP A 175 -18.37 -10.00 -3.94
N ASP A 176 -19.40 -10.01 -4.79
CA ASP A 176 -20.80 -10.00 -4.34
C ASP A 176 -21.17 -11.21 -3.47
N LYS A 177 -20.39 -12.30 -3.53
CA LYS A 177 -20.61 -13.53 -2.74
C LYS A 177 -19.79 -13.57 -1.46
N ALA A 178 -18.78 -12.70 -1.30
CA ALA A 178 -17.92 -12.69 -0.14
C ALA A 178 -17.88 -11.30 0.50
N GLU A 179 -18.31 -11.22 1.75
CA GLU A 179 -18.31 -9.96 2.47
C GLU A 179 -16.89 -9.41 2.65
N ASP A 180 -16.72 -8.13 2.32
CA ASP A 180 -15.52 -7.33 2.55
C ASP A 180 -14.23 -7.88 1.93
N LYS A 181 -14.36 -8.57 0.79
CA LYS A 181 -13.23 -9.09 0.03
C LYS A 181 -13.37 -8.79 -1.46
N PRO A 182 -12.24 -8.51 -2.14
CA PRO A 182 -12.22 -8.48 -3.60
C PRO A 182 -12.41 -9.89 -4.16
N VAL A 183 -12.82 -9.95 -5.44
CA VAL A 183 -12.72 -11.18 -6.23
C VAL A 183 -11.23 -11.56 -6.33
N LYS A 184 -10.91 -12.82 -6.04
CA LYS A 184 -9.53 -13.35 -6.10
C LYS A 184 -9.06 -13.66 -7.52
N GLU A 185 -9.22 -12.70 -8.41
CA GLU A 185 -8.74 -12.77 -9.78
C GLU A 185 -8.09 -11.43 -10.12
N MET A 186 -6.85 -11.49 -10.62
CA MET A 186 -6.10 -10.27 -11.01
C MET A 186 -5.92 -9.26 -9.87
N ASP A 187 -5.59 -9.75 -8.67
CA ASP A 187 -5.45 -8.95 -7.44
C ASP A 187 -3.99 -8.79 -6.95
N HIS A 188 -3.00 -9.41 -7.59
CA HIS A 188 -1.64 -9.54 -7.06
C HIS A 188 -0.88 -8.22 -6.96
N VAL A 189 -0.93 -7.39 -8.00
CA VAL A 189 -0.34 -6.05 -8.00
C VAL A 189 -1.12 -5.16 -7.03
N MET A 190 -2.44 -5.34 -6.95
CA MET A 190 -3.32 -4.57 -6.06
C MET A 190 -3.02 -4.86 -4.58
N ASP A 191 -2.82 -6.13 -4.24
CA ASP A 191 -2.42 -6.56 -2.90
C ASP A 191 -1.00 -6.12 -2.57
N SER A 192 -0.06 -6.30 -3.50
CA SER A 192 1.32 -5.81 -3.35
C SER A 192 1.36 -4.30 -3.06
N MET A 193 0.65 -3.47 -3.84
CA MET A 193 0.60 -2.03 -3.59
C MET A 193 -0.08 -1.69 -2.25
N ARG A 194 -1.14 -2.43 -1.87
CA ARG A 194 -1.82 -2.23 -0.59
C ARG A 194 -0.82 -2.45 0.55
N TYR A 195 -0.04 -3.53 0.52
CA TYR A 195 0.94 -3.80 1.57
C TYR A 195 1.97 -2.68 1.71
N CYS A 196 2.53 -2.17 0.62
CA CYS A 196 3.56 -1.12 0.75
C CYS A 196 3.01 0.26 1.08
N LEU A 197 1.78 0.59 0.65
CA LEU A 197 1.20 1.90 0.93
C LEU A 197 0.51 1.93 2.30
N ALA A 198 -0.36 0.95 2.58
CA ALA A 198 -1.18 0.95 3.79
C ALA A 198 -0.36 0.71 5.06
N THR A 199 0.63 -0.20 5.02
CA THR A 199 1.43 -0.54 6.22
C THR A 199 2.14 0.67 6.83
N PRO A 200 3.00 1.42 6.10
CA PRO A 200 3.69 2.57 6.70
C PRO A 200 2.75 3.71 7.08
N ILE A 201 1.64 3.92 6.35
CA ILE A 201 0.66 4.96 6.69
C ILE A 201 -0.05 4.59 8.01
N HIS A 202 -0.51 3.35 8.13
CA HIS A 202 -1.11 2.83 9.34
C HIS A 202 -0.17 2.91 10.55
N GLU A 203 1.11 2.54 10.38
CA GLU A 203 2.11 2.67 11.45
C GLU A 203 2.32 4.14 11.89
N GLN A 204 2.24 5.09 10.96
CA GLN A 204 2.34 6.52 11.28
C GLN A 204 1.12 7.00 12.06
N GLU A 205 -0.08 6.61 11.65
CA GLU A 205 -1.33 6.93 12.35
C GLU A 205 -1.36 6.34 13.76
N GLN A 206 -0.95 5.07 13.92
CA GLN A 206 -0.81 4.40 15.21
C GLN A 206 0.15 5.15 16.14
N LYS A 207 1.31 5.61 15.63
CA LYS A 207 2.28 6.40 16.40
C LYS A 207 1.75 7.78 16.79
N SER A 208 0.89 8.37 15.96
CA SER A 208 0.24 9.65 16.25
C SER A 208 -0.85 9.52 17.32
N TYR A 209 -1.63 8.43 17.27
CA TYR A 209 -2.73 8.18 18.21
C TYR A 209 -2.25 7.62 19.56
N TYR A 210 -1.26 6.74 19.54
CA TYR A 210 -0.56 6.22 20.71
C TYR A 210 0.91 6.68 20.69
N PRO A 211 1.20 7.97 20.93
CA PRO A 211 2.57 8.43 21.05
C PRO A 211 3.21 7.65 22.18
N THR A 212 4.25 6.89 21.86
CA THR A 212 4.99 6.12 22.85
C THR A 212 5.52 7.11 23.88
N ASN A 213 5.11 6.96 25.14
CA ASN A 213 5.65 7.77 26.22
C ASN A 213 7.17 7.56 26.21
N ASP A 214 7.91 8.62 25.91
CA ASP A 214 9.36 8.61 25.94
C ASP A 214 9.80 8.09 27.32
N LYS A 215 10.70 7.10 27.34
CA LYS A 215 11.24 6.56 28.59
C LYS A 215 11.75 7.70 29.48
N GLN A 216 12.28 8.77 28.89
CA GLN A 216 12.70 9.96 29.63
C GLN A 216 11.55 10.69 30.33
N THR A 217 10.35 10.72 29.75
CA THR A 217 9.15 11.34 30.33
C THR A 217 8.62 10.50 31.49
N ILE A 218 8.67 9.16 31.36
CA ILE A 218 8.30 8.23 32.45
C ILE A 218 9.30 8.34 33.61
N THR A 219 10.61 8.37 33.32
CA THR A 219 11.64 8.54 34.36
C THR A 219 11.59 9.91 35.02
N LYS A 220 11.25 10.99 34.28
CA LYS A 220 10.98 12.31 34.87
C LYS A 220 9.73 12.32 35.74
N GLY A 221 8.69 11.58 35.35
CA GLY A 221 7.49 11.38 36.16
C GLY A 221 7.79 10.66 37.48
N LEU A 222 8.52 9.55 37.43
CA LEU A 222 8.92 8.76 38.61
C LEU A 222 9.79 9.57 39.58
N ARG A 223 10.77 10.33 39.08
CA ARG A 223 11.57 11.25 39.91
C ARG A 223 10.76 12.36 40.57
N ARG A 224 9.64 12.78 39.96
CA ARG A 224 8.72 13.78 40.54
C ARG A 224 7.84 13.18 41.65
N PHE A 225 7.68 11.86 41.68
CA PHE A 225 6.95 11.12 42.71
C PHE A 225 7.86 10.38 43.72
N GLY A 226 9.18 10.60 43.66
CA GLY A 226 10.12 10.09 44.65
C GLY A 226 10.40 8.57 44.57
N LEU A 227 10.27 7.97 43.38
CA LEU A 227 10.67 6.60 43.07
C LEU A 227 11.87 6.58 42.12
#